data_AF-A0AAD1T5V1-F1
#
_entry.id   AF-A0AAD1T5V1-F1
#
_cell.length_a   1.000
_cell.length_b   1.000
_cell.length_c   1.000
_cell.angle_alpha   90.00
_cell.angle_beta   90.00
_cell.angle_gamma   90.00
#
_symmetry.space_group_name_H-M   'P 1'
#
loop_
_entity.id
_entity.type
_entity.pdbx_description
1 polymer ?
#
loop_
_entity_poly.entity_id
_entity_poly.type
_entity_poly.pdbx_seq_one_letter_code
_entity_poly.pdbx_strand_id
1 'polypeptide(L)'
;MSPSKQLKLPESIKTKKKDRRKNTQDGDDETENMLDGLSDQESVSSKYSDSPIMERSLHKKPQELRATIKADFHRIDGDLRKEIASVGERTSHLENKTEELCTAHNEVVDKLQKLAEENYTLKLKLADLEDRSRRQNIRFRGIPDVVSQDALSAYILSICRSLVPDLLDSAWAYDRMHRLP
;
A
#
# COMPACT_ATOMS: atom_id res chain seq x y z
N MET A 1 32.32 -14.75 18.09
CA MET A 1 31.98 -13.42 17.55
C MET A 1 31.12 -13.65 16.31
N SER A 2 29.79 -13.58 16.45
CA SER A 2 28.87 -13.80 15.34
C SER A 2 28.68 -12.50 14.56
N PRO A 3 28.75 -12.51 13.22
CA PRO A 3 28.55 -11.31 12.43
C PRO A 3 27.09 -10.86 12.51
N SER A 4 26.89 -9.65 13.01
CA SER A 4 25.61 -8.94 13.04
C SER A 4 25.00 -8.90 11.65
N LYS A 5 23.87 -9.59 11.47
CA LYS A 5 23.03 -9.48 10.28
C LYS A 5 22.47 -8.06 10.25
N GLN A 6 23.02 -7.23 9.36
CA GLN A 6 22.47 -5.92 9.03
C GLN A 6 21.08 -6.14 8.40
N LEU A 7 20.02 -5.73 9.09
CA LEU A 7 18.70 -5.60 8.48
C LEU A 7 18.78 -4.45 7.46
N LYS A 8 18.78 -4.80 6.17
CA LYS A 8 18.50 -3.85 5.09
C LYS A 8 17.07 -3.34 5.26
N LEU A 9 16.95 -2.04 5.58
CA LEU A 9 15.69 -1.30 5.45
C LEU A 9 15.26 -1.32 3.98
N PRO A 10 13.95 -1.48 3.68
CA PRO A 10 13.46 -1.41 2.31
C PRO A 10 13.69 0.00 1.75
N GLU A 11 14.27 0.05 0.56
CA GLU A 11 14.48 1.27 -0.20
C GLU A 11 13.15 2.00 -0.41
N SER A 12 13.21 3.30 -0.18
CA SER A 12 12.14 4.27 -0.35
C SER A 12 11.48 4.15 -1.72
N ILE A 13 10.17 3.87 -1.71
CA ILE A 13 9.31 4.03 -2.89
C ILE A 13 9.23 5.53 -3.19
N LYS A 14 10.11 6.01 -4.08
CA LYS A 14 10.02 7.34 -4.67
C LYS A 14 8.76 7.38 -5.55
N THR A 15 7.67 7.93 -5.02
CA THR A 15 6.50 8.30 -5.83
C THR A 15 6.90 9.42 -6.79
N LYS A 16 7.27 9.05 -8.02
CA LYS A 16 7.39 9.97 -9.14
C LYS A 16 6.02 10.60 -9.41
N LYS A 17 5.87 11.87 -9.04
CA LYS A 17 4.80 12.75 -9.49
C LYS A 17 4.95 12.88 -11.01
N LYS A 18 4.20 12.08 -11.77
CA LYS A 18 4.16 12.14 -13.23
C LYS A 18 3.04 13.09 -13.62
N ASP A 19 3.43 14.33 -13.92
CA ASP A 19 2.60 15.30 -14.62
C ASP A 19 2.05 14.68 -15.90
N ARG A 20 0.73 14.48 -15.93
CA ARG A 20 0.02 13.99 -17.11
C ARG A 20 -0.54 15.19 -17.86
N ARG A 21 0.32 15.80 -18.69
CA ARG A 21 -0.10 16.62 -19.82
C ARG A 21 -1.03 15.78 -20.70
N LYS A 22 -2.27 16.21 -20.91
CA LYS A 22 -3.11 15.73 -22.02
C LYS A 22 -2.82 16.62 -23.23
N ASN A 23 -2.09 16.08 -24.19
CA ASN A 23 -1.92 16.60 -25.54
C ASN A 23 -1.99 15.41 -26.51
N THR A 24 -3.06 15.35 -27.29
CA THR A 24 -3.34 14.55 -28.51
C THR A 24 -4.83 14.80 -28.78
N GLN A 25 -5.25 15.70 -29.67
CA GLN A 25 -4.96 15.86 -31.10
C GLN A 25 -5.41 14.65 -31.94
N ASP A 26 -6.44 14.95 -32.72
CA ASP A 26 -6.86 14.45 -34.03
C ASP A 26 -7.11 12.95 -34.22
N GLY A 27 -8.30 12.68 -34.75
CA GLY A 27 -8.80 11.38 -35.14
C GLY A 27 -10.19 11.57 -35.73
N ASP A 28 -10.24 12.25 -36.87
CA ASP A 28 -11.33 12.17 -37.83
C ASP A 28 -11.65 10.70 -38.09
N ASP A 29 -12.93 10.31 -37.98
CA ASP A 29 -13.41 9.17 -38.74
C ASP A 29 -14.84 9.48 -39.19
N GLU A 30 -14.89 9.89 -40.45
CA GLU A 30 -16.06 10.02 -41.28
C GLU A 30 -16.78 8.66 -41.35
N THR A 31 -18.05 8.61 -40.94
CA THR A 31 -18.96 7.59 -41.45
C THR A 31 -19.91 8.24 -42.43
N GLU A 32 -19.40 8.49 -43.63
CA GLU A 32 -20.20 8.49 -44.85
C GLU A 32 -20.69 7.06 -45.16
N ASN A 33 -21.82 6.99 -45.87
CA ASN A 33 -22.32 5.88 -46.67
C ASN A 33 -22.82 4.61 -45.95
N MET A 34 -24.14 4.42 -45.99
CA MET A 34 -24.78 3.54 -46.99
C MET A 34 -26.30 3.70 -46.89
N LEU A 35 -26.88 4.59 -47.70
CA LEU A 35 -28.28 4.46 -48.11
C LEU A 35 -28.29 4.34 -49.63
N ASP A 36 -27.88 3.15 -50.04
CA ASP A 36 -27.88 2.66 -51.41
C ASP A 36 -29.32 2.54 -51.92
N GLY A 37 -29.51 2.99 -53.14
CA GLY A 37 -30.79 2.98 -53.81
C GLY A 37 -31.19 1.57 -54.23
N LEU A 38 -32.46 1.23 -54.06
CA LEU A 38 -33.08 0.19 -54.84
C LEU A 38 -34.50 0.59 -55.27
N SER A 39 -34.58 0.70 -56.60
CA SER A 39 -35.68 0.33 -57.50
C SER A 39 -36.97 1.14 -57.45
N ASP A 40 -37.05 2.08 -58.39
CA ASP A 40 -38.19 2.16 -59.30
C ASP A 40 -38.56 0.77 -59.81
N GLN A 41 -39.73 0.27 -59.39
CA GLN A 41 -40.43 -0.80 -60.08
C GLN A 41 -41.89 -0.38 -60.31
N GLU A 42 -42.13 -0.08 -61.58
CA GLU A 42 -43.34 -0.31 -62.37
C GLU A 42 -44.67 -0.41 -61.61
N SER A 43 -45.46 0.65 -61.78
CA SER A 43 -46.89 0.70 -61.54
C SER A 43 -47.67 -0.21 -62.51
N VAL A 44 -47.69 -1.52 -62.21
CA VAL A 44 -48.65 -2.44 -62.83
C VAL A 44 -50.01 -2.22 -62.18
N SER A 45 -50.85 -1.49 -62.90
CA SER A 45 -52.28 -1.29 -62.65
C SER A 45 -53.01 -2.64 -62.57
N SER A 46 -53.14 -3.18 -61.35
CA SER A 46 -54.01 -4.32 -61.05
C SER A 46 -55.33 -3.80 -60.50
N LYS A 47 -56.30 -3.65 -61.40
CA LYS A 47 -57.70 -3.37 -61.09
C LYS A 47 -58.36 -4.61 -60.48
N TYR A 48 -58.16 -4.86 -59.19
CA TYR A 48 -58.99 -5.80 -58.44
C TYR A 48 -59.27 -5.31 -57.01
N SER A 49 -60.57 -5.09 -56.77
CA SER A 49 -61.29 -5.03 -55.51
C SER A 49 -60.95 -3.91 -54.52
N ASP A 50 -61.71 -2.81 -54.64
CA ASP A 50 -62.13 -2.00 -53.49
C ASP A 50 -62.79 -2.91 -52.45
N SER A 51 -62.00 -3.34 -51.47
CA SER A 51 -62.52 -3.81 -50.19
C SER A 51 -61.96 -2.89 -49.10
N PRO A 52 -62.73 -1.90 -48.63
CA PRO A 52 -62.29 -0.93 -47.60
C PRO A 52 -61.92 -1.59 -46.26
N ILE A 53 -62.08 -2.90 -46.14
CA ILE A 53 -61.71 -3.73 -44.99
C ILE A 53 -60.22 -4.12 -45.03
N MET A 54 -59.64 -4.36 -46.21
CA MET A 54 -58.27 -4.85 -46.34
C MET A 54 -57.22 -3.74 -46.14
N GLU A 55 -57.49 -2.54 -46.63
CA GLU A 55 -56.64 -1.36 -46.49
C GLU A 55 -56.56 -0.85 -45.04
N ARG A 56 -57.69 -0.92 -44.31
CA ARG A 56 -57.74 -0.65 -42.86
C ARG A 56 -56.93 -1.66 -42.05
N SER A 57 -56.82 -2.90 -42.50
CA SER A 57 -56.04 -3.95 -41.82
C SER A 57 -54.54 -3.77 -42.03
N LEU A 58 -54.15 -3.30 -43.23
CA LEU A 58 -52.76 -2.98 -43.58
C LEU A 58 -52.21 -1.76 -42.83
N HIS A 59 -53.02 -0.73 -42.57
CA HIS A 59 -52.59 0.43 -41.79
C HIS A 59 -52.53 0.19 -40.27
N LYS A 60 -53.23 -0.81 -39.74
CA LYS A 60 -53.22 -1.15 -38.30
C LYS A 60 -51.92 -1.81 -37.86
N LYS A 61 -51.40 -2.78 -38.64
CA LYS A 61 -50.15 -3.50 -38.33
C LYS A 61 -48.92 -2.59 -38.10
N PRO A 62 -48.63 -1.58 -38.94
CA PRO A 62 -47.50 -0.68 -38.70
C PRO A 62 -47.73 0.25 -37.49
N GLN A 63 -48.98 0.58 -37.14
CA GLN A 63 -49.29 1.33 -35.92
C GLN A 63 -49.04 0.48 -34.67
N GLU A 64 -49.47 -0.78 -34.69
CA GLU A 64 -49.22 -1.75 -33.61
C GLU A 64 -47.71 -2.01 -33.42
N LEU A 65 -46.95 -2.14 -34.52
CA LEU A 65 -45.50 -2.28 -34.47
C LEU A 65 -44.84 -1.03 -33.87
N ARG A 66 -45.24 0.17 -34.30
CA ARG A 66 -44.73 1.43 -33.71
C ARG A 66 -45.05 1.55 -32.23
N ALA A 67 -46.25 1.15 -31.81
CA ALA A 67 -46.64 1.14 -30.41
C ALA A 67 -45.79 0.15 -29.59
N THR A 68 -45.53 -1.04 -30.13
CA THR A 68 -44.69 -2.07 -29.51
C THR A 68 -43.25 -1.58 -29.37
N ILE A 69 -42.66 -1.06 -30.46
CA ILE A 69 -41.31 -0.48 -30.44
C ILE A 69 -41.21 0.63 -29.41
N LYS A 70 -42.20 1.54 -29.34
CA LYS A 70 -42.20 2.62 -28.35
C LYS A 70 -42.28 2.09 -26.92
N ALA A 71 -43.10 1.07 -26.68
CA ALA A 71 -43.21 0.43 -25.37
C ALA A 71 -41.88 -0.25 -24.96
N ASP A 72 -41.25 -0.97 -25.88
CA ASP A 72 -39.94 -1.60 -25.66
C ASP A 72 -38.85 -0.55 -25.40
N PHE A 73 -38.82 0.55 -26.15
CA PHE A 73 -37.91 1.67 -25.91
C PHE A 73 -38.11 2.28 -24.52
N HIS A 74 -39.35 2.50 -24.09
CA HIS A 74 -39.63 3.01 -22.74
C HIS A 74 -39.21 2.01 -21.65
N ARG A 75 -39.38 0.71 -21.89
CA ARG A 75 -38.89 -0.32 -20.96
C ARG A 75 -37.37 -0.29 -20.85
N ILE A 76 -36.68 -0.28 -21.99
CA ILE A 76 -35.21 -0.22 -22.06
C ILE A 76 -34.70 1.06 -21.38
N ASP A 77 -35.28 2.23 -21.68
CA ASP A 77 -34.91 3.50 -21.03
C ASP A 77 -35.11 3.43 -19.51
N GLY A 78 -36.23 2.83 -19.06
CA GLY A 78 -36.48 2.61 -17.64
C GLY A 78 -35.46 1.69 -16.97
N ASP A 79 -35.08 0.59 -17.62
CA ASP A 79 -34.12 -0.36 -17.09
C ASP A 79 -32.70 0.19 -17.08
N LEU A 80 -32.29 0.91 -18.14
CA LEU A 80 -31.02 1.63 -18.19
C LEU A 80 -30.91 2.67 -17.07
N ARG A 81 -31.98 3.44 -16.80
CA ARG A 81 -32.00 4.40 -15.69
C ARG A 81 -31.80 3.72 -14.33
N LYS A 82 -32.42 2.55 -14.12
CA LYS A 82 -32.25 1.77 -12.88
C LYS A 82 -30.82 1.25 -12.74
N GLU A 83 -30.25 0.72 -13.82
CA GLU A 83 -28.88 0.23 -13.82
C GLU A 83 -27.88 1.37 -13.55
N ILE A 84 -28.05 2.53 -14.20
CA ILE A 84 -27.23 3.71 -13.97
C ILE A 84 -27.33 4.15 -12.50
N ALA A 85 -28.55 4.19 -11.92
CA ALA A 85 -28.73 4.53 -10.52
C ALA A 85 -28.04 3.52 -9.58
N SER A 86 -28.18 2.23 -9.86
CA SER A 86 -27.54 1.16 -9.08
C SER A 86 -26.01 1.21 -9.15
N VAL A 87 -25.45 1.48 -10.35
CA VAL A 87 -24.01 1.69 -10.53
C VAL A 87 -23.54 2.93 -9.76
N GLY A 88 -24.32 4.02 -9.79
CA GLY A 88 -24.04 5.23 -9.02
C GLY A 88 -23.96 4.96 -7.52
N GLU A 89 -24.94 4.24 -6.97
CA GLU A 89 -24.96 3.87 -5.54
C GLU A 89 -23.76 2.99 -5.16
N ARG A 90 -23.47 1.96 -5.96
CA ARG A 90 -22.30 1.08 -5.73
C ARG A 90 -20.98 1.84 -5.79
N THR A 91 -20.87 2.79 -6.73
CA THR A 91 -19.67 3.62 -6.88
C THR A 91 -19.49 4.52 -5.66
N SER A 92 -20.55 5.21 -5.23
CA SER A 92 -20.51 6.04 -4.02
C SER A 92 -20.17 5.23 -2.77
N HIS A 93 -20.71 4.01 -2.64
CA HIS A 93 -20.36 3.12 -1.53
C HIS A 93 -18.87 2.74 -1.54
N LEU A 94 -18.31 2.41 -2.70
CA LEU A 94 -16.90 2.07 -2.84
C LEU A 94 -15.99 3.27 -2.57
N GLU A 95 -16.38 4.47 -2.99
CA GLU A 95 -15.66 5.71 -2.71
C GLU A 95 -15.58 5.97 -1.19
N ASN A 96 -16.71 5.90 -0.49
CA ASN A 96 -16.76 6.06 0.96
C ASN A 96 -15.90 5.01 1.68
N LYS A 97 -15.99 3.74 1.26
CA LYS A 97 -15.15 2.67 1.83
C LYS A 97 -13.66 2.89 1.57
N THR A 98 -13.31 3.42 0.41
CA THR A 98 -11.92 3.75 0.09
C THR A 98 -11.41 4.90 0.96
N GLU A 99 -12.23 5.90 1.23
CA GLU A 99 -11.88 7.01 2.13
C GLU A 99 -11.67 6.53 3.59
N GLU A 100 -12.57 5.68 4.09
CA GLU A 100 -12.42 5.03 5.40
C GLU A 100 -11.11 4.24 5.50
N LEU A 101 -10.80 3.44 4.47
CA LEU A 101 -9.56 2.65 4.42
C LEU A 101 -8.31 3.52 4.36
N CYS A 102 -8.32 4.60 3.57
CA CYS A 102 -7.22 5.57 3.52
C CYS A 102 -6.98 6.21 4.89
N THR A 103 -8.04 6.58 5.59
CA THR A 103 -7.95 7.17 6.94
C THR A 103 -7.36 6.17 7.94
N ALA A 104 -7.90 4.95 7.99
CA ALA A 104 -7.39 3.91 8.87
C ALA A 104 -5.93 3.54 8.55
N HIS A 105 -5.56 3.48 7.27
CA HIS A 105 -4.19 3.23 6.84
C HIS A 105 -3.24 4.32 7.35
N ASN A 106 -3.60 5.60 7.21
CA ASN A 106 -2.78 6.70 7.69
C ASN A 106 -2.57 6.66 9.21
N GLU A 107 -3.62 6.35 9.98
CA GLU A 107 -3.49 6.17 11.42
C GLU A 107 -2.53 5.03 11.81
N VAL A 108 -2.55 3.93 11.08
CA VAL A 108 -1.64 2.79 11.31
C VAL A 108 -0.21 3.20 10.98
N VAL A 109 0.01 3.91 9.88
CA VAL A 109 1.35 4.42 9.50
C VAL A 109 1.90 5.35 10.60
N ASP A 110 1.09 6.28 11.10
CA ASP A 110 1.49 7.19 12.16
C ASP A 110 1.85 6.45 13.45
N LYS A 111 1.04 5.45 13.84
CA LYS A 111 1.31 4.60 15.01
C LYS A 111 2.60 3.80 14.85
N LEU A 112 2.85 3.25 13.66
CA LEU A 112 4.07 2.51 13.37
C LEU A 112 5.31 3.41 13.43
N GLN A 113 5.22 4.63 12.91
CA GLN A 113 6.32 5.59 12.98
C GLN A 113 6.65 5.94 14.44
N LYS A 114 5.64 6.28 15.25
CA LYS A 114 5.83 6.56 16.68
C LYS A 114 6.48 5.39 17.42
N LEU A 115 6.00 4.16 17.18
CA LEU A 115 6.56 2.96 17.80
C LEU A 115 8.02 2.72 17.38
N ALA A 116 8.38 3.02 16.13
CA ALA A 116 9.75 2.92 15.65
C ALA A 116 10.68 3.93 16.34
N GLU A 117 10.22 5.17 16.52
CA GLU A 117 10.95 6.23 17.24
C GLU A 117 11.14 5.89 18.73
N GLU A 118 10.10 5.36 19.38
CA GLU A 118 10.17 4.89 20.76
C GLU A 118 11.15 3.71 20.90
N ASN A 119 11.09 2.74 19.99
CA ASN A 119 11.99 1.59 19.99
C ASN A 119 13.45 2.01 19.82
N TYR A 120 13.71 2.96 18.91
CA TYR A 120 15.03 3.55 18.74
C TYR A 120 15.51 4.25 20.01
N THR A 121 14.66 5.07 20.62
CA THR A 121 14.97 5.76 21.87
C THR A 121 15.30 4.78 23.01
N LEU A 122 14.53 3.71 23.14
CA LEU A 122 14.76 2.67 24.14
C LEU A 122 16.08 1.94 23.91
N LYS A 123 16.42 1.63 22.65
CA LYS A 123 17.72 1.04 22.31
C LYS A 123 18.89 1.94 22.69
N LEU A 124 18.78 3.25 22.45
CA LEU A 124 19.81 4.20 22.87
C LEU A 124 19.95 4.26 24.39
N LYS A 125 18.84 4.31 25.13
CA LYS A 125 18.86 4.28 26.60
C LYS A 125 19.49 2.99 27.13
N LEU A 126 19.15 1.85 26.54
CA LEU A 126 19.71 0.55 26.90
C LEU A 126 21.23 0.54 26.67
N ALA A 127 21.70 1.02 25.52
CA ALA A 127 23.13 1.13 25.23
C ALA A 127 23.87 2.02 26.25
N ASP A 128 23.31 3.18 26.61
CA ASP A 128 23.90 4.06 27.62
C ASP A 128 23.93 3.39 29.01
N LEU A 129 22.89 2.67 29.40
CA LEU A 129 22.85 1.93 30.66
C LEU A 129 23.88 0.79 30.69
N GLU A 130 24.03 0.04 29.60
CA GLU A 130 25.05 -0.99 29.47
C GLU A 130 26.46 -0.41 29.55
N ASP A 131 26.71 0.71 28.86
CA ASP A 131 27.99 1.40 28.91
C ASP A 131 28.29 1.90 30.33
N ARG A 132 27.32 2.55 31.00
CA ARG A 132 27.47 2.98 32.40
C ARG A 132 27.76 1.81 33.33
N SER A 133 27.09 0.68 33.15
CA SER A 133 27.35 -0.54 33.91
C SER A 133 28.77 -1.09 33.69
N ARG A 134 29.38 -0.84 32.52
CA ARG A 134 30.73 -1.31 32.17
C ARG A 134 31.84 -0.29 32.44
N ARG A 135 31.54 0.99 32.66
CA ARG A 135 32.54 2.07 32.86
C ARG A 135 33.53 1.78 34.00
N GLN A 136 33.09 1.09 35.03
CA GLN A 136 33.93 0.74 36.19
C GLN A 136 34.62 -0.62 36.05
N ASN A 137 34.40 -1.33 34.93
CA ASN A 137 34.98 -2.64 34.71
C ASN A 137 36.31 -2.51 33.97
N ILE A 138 37.41 -2.88 34.63
CA ILE A 138 38.74 -2.97 34.02
C ILE A 138 38.99 -4.41 33.57
N ARG A 139 39.49 -4.58 32.34
CA ARG A 139 39.83 -5.90 31.78
C ARG A 139 41.34 -6.06 31.70
N PHE A 140 41.87 -7.01 32.46
CA PHE A 140 43.26 -7.43 32.38
C PHE A 140 43.41 -8.56 31.37
N ARG A 141 44.36 -8.45 30.43
CA ARG A 141 44.70 -9.47 29.43
C ARG A 141 46.11 -9.99 29.68
N GLY A 142 46.37 -11.24 29.28
CA GLY A 142 47.69 -11.86 29.43
C GLY A 142 48.00 -12.38 30.84
N ILE A 143 46.98 -12.56 31.69
CA ILE A 143 47.15 -13.18 33.00
C ILE A 143 47.38 -14.68 32.79
N PRO A 144 48.51 -15.25 33.27
CA PRO A 144 48.79 -16.68 33.10
C PRO A 144 47.68 -17.56 33.68
N ASP A 145 47.34 -18.65 33.01
CA ASP A 145 46.27 -19.57 33.44
C ASP A 145 46.65 -20.36 34.70
N VAL A 146 47.95 -20.44 35.02
CA VAL A 146 48.47 -21.04 36.26
C VAL A 146 47.96 -20.30 37.51
N VAL A 147 47.60 -19.01 37.38
CA VAL A 147 47.04 -18.24 38.50
C VAL A 147 45.59 -18.67 38.72
N SER A 148 45.34 -19.35 39.84
CA SER A 148 44.00 -19.79 40.22
C SER A 148 43.06 -18.60 40.47
N GLN A 149 41.75 -18.86 40.41
CA GLN A 149 40.72 -17.85 40.65
C GLN A 149 40.85 -17.22 42.06
N ASP A 150 41.22 -18.00 43.08
CA ASP A 150 41.41 -17.53 44.45
C ASP A 150 42.65 -16.63 44.61
N ALA A 151 43.69 -16.88 43.81
CA ALA A 151 44.93 -16.10 43.81
C ALA A 151 44.88 -14.87 42.88
N LEU A 152 43.81 -14.74 42.07
CA LEU A 152 43.72 -13.73 41.01
C LEU A 152 43.75 -12.30 41.56
N SER A 153 43.03 -12.04 42.64
CA SER A 153 42.97 -10.71 43.26
C SER A 153 44.33 -10.24 43.77
N ALA A 154 45.04 -11.10 44.49
CA ALA A 154 46.38 -10.82 44.98
C ALA A 154 47.37 -10.57 43.83
N TYR A 155 47.29 -11.40 42.78
CA TYR A 155 48.14 -11.24 41.59
C TYR A 155 47.89 -9.91 40.87
N ILE A 156 46.63 -9.55 40.62
CA ILE A 156 46.28 -8.27 39.96
C ILE A 156 46.71 -7.07 40.82
N LEU A 157 46.51 -7.11 42.14
CA LEU A 157 46.96 -6.04 43.04
C LEU A 157 48.48 -5.90 43.02
N SER A 158 49.23 -7.00 42.90
CA SER A 158 50.70 -6.93 42.75
C SER A 158 51.12 -6.20 41.47
N ILE A 159 50.40 -6.43 40.36
CA ILE A 159 50.64 -5.71 39.10
C ILE A 159 50.29 -4.23 39.27
N CYS A 160 49.14 -3.91 39.85
CA CYS A 160 48.72 -2.52 40.06
C CYS A 160 49.72 -1.73 40.93
N ARG A 161 50.23 -2.33 42.02
CA ARG A 161 51.27 -1.74 42.87
C ARG A 161 52.58 -1.53 42.12
N SER A 162 52.94 -2.45 41.23
CA SER A 162 54.12 -2.29 40.38
C SER A 162 53.97 -1.17 39.34
N LEU A 163 52.75 -0.92 38.86
CA LEU A 163 52.47 0.09 37.83
C LEU A 163 52.29 1.49 38.42
N VAL A 164 51.68 1.60 39.60
CA VAL A 164 51.39 2.87 40.27
C VAL A 164 51.79 2.77 41.75
N PRO A 165 53.09 2.87 42.06
CA PRO A 165 53.61 2.67 43.42
C PRO A 165 53.19 3.77 44.40
N ASP A 166 52.84 4.95 43.90
CA ASP A 166 52.46 6.11 44.72
C ASP A 166 51.03 6.01 45.27
N LEU A 167 50.23 5.04 44.80
CA LEU A 167 48.86 4.87 45.26
C LEU A 167 48.81 4.07 46.58
N LEU A 168 48.17 4.65 47.59
CA LEU A 168 47.97 4.01 48.89
C LEU A 168 47.20 2.69 48.76
N ASP A 169 47.53 1.69 49.59
CA ASP A 169 46.84 0.39 49.59
C ASP A 169 45.33 0.51 49.85
N SER A 170 44.92 1.48 50.65
CA SER A 170 43.51 1.76 50.95
C SER A 170 42.74 2.38 49.78
N ALA A 171 43.42 2.87 48.74
CA ALA A 171 42.79 3.43 47.55
C ALA A 171 42.29 2.34 46.59
N TRP A 172 42.80 1.11 46.71
CA TRP A 172 42.40 -0.01 45.87
C TRP A 172 41.16 -0.70 46.44
N ALA A 173 39.98 -0.27 45.98
CA ALA A 173 38.72 -0.97 46.23
C ALA A 173 38.23 -1.66 44.96
N TYR A 174 37.82 -2.92 45.09
CA TYR A 174 37.15 -3.66 44.01
C TYR A 174 35.94 -4.40 44.57
N ASP A 175 34.87 -4.49 43.77
CA ASP A 175 33.64 -5.22 44.14
C ASP A 175 33.78 -6.70 43.78
N ARG A 176 34.07 -7.00 42.51
CA ARG A 176 34.16 -8.37 41.99
C ARG A 176 35.32 -8.54 41.04
N MET A 177 36.02 -9.66 41.14
CA MET A 177 37.10 -10.03 40.21
C MET A 177 36.96 -11.49 39.80
N HIS A 178 36.85 -11.73 38.50
CA HIS A 178 36.66 -13.06 37.96
C HIS A 178 37.24 -13.16 36.56
N ARG A 179 37.63 -14.38 36.16
CA ARG A 179 37.93 -14.68 34.77
C ARG A 179 36.64 -14.65 33.95
N LEU A 180 36.71 -14.04 32.77
CA LEU A 180 35.62 -14.12 31.81
C LEU A 180 35.66 -15.50 31.13
N PRO A 181 34.50 -16.17 30.98
CA PRO A 181 34.41 -17.42 30.23
C PRO A 181 34.72 -17.25 28.74
#